data_AF-A0A351GEV4-F1
#
_entry.id   AF-A0A351GEV4-F1
#
_cell.length_a   1.000
_cell.length_b   1.000
_cell.length_c   1.000
_cell.angle_alpha   90.00
_cell.angle_beta   90.00
_cell.angle_gamma   90.00
#
_symmetry.space_group_name_H-M   'P 1'
#
loop_
_entity.id
_entity.type
_entity.pdbx_description
1 polymer ?
#
loop_
_entity_poly.entity_id
_entity_poly.type
_entity_poly.pdbx_seq_one_letter_code
_entity_poly.pdbx_strand_id
1 'polypeptide(L)'
;MGIVKYFYVYIVQCSDNSYYTGMTNDVDRRVLEHNSEENRGSYTANKRPVELLWSTQLTDFNQAEELEKQIKGWSRKKKEAIITGEWDALKVLAACNNASSHRNLSPEPGPFRHTERSRSVNEKSNETDATNSASFDSAQDDCLLPSWQPFMPSQMAQPYYENLQDYLESRRKEGAIIYPPKDEIFKAFELTPLDKIKVVILGQDPYHGEGQAHGLCFSVREGNKIPPSLRNIYKELNADQGIEIPTSGELTKWAENGVFLLNTILTVEQKSPGAHKGKGWETFTDETIQYISGHKENVVFILWGAFAHKKESLIDETKHLILKAPHPAAEVYAGGKACFFGSKPFSKANAFLDEKVDWRL
;
A
#
# COMPACT_ATOMS: atom_id res chain seq x y z
N MET A 1 -6.31 -14.51 -28.11
CA MET A 1 -5.15 -15.18 -27.52
C MET A 1 -4.34 -14.10 -26.83
N GLY A 2 -4.19 -14.15 -25.49
CA GLY A 2 -3.56 -13.05 -24.74
C GLY A 2 -2.04 -13.03 -24.92
N ILE A 3 -1.44 -11.84 -24.95
CA ILE A 3 0.02 -11.70 -24.88
C ILE A 3 0.45 -11.92 -23.42
N VAL A 4 1.19 -12.99 -23.16
CA VAL A 4 1.83 -13.22 -21.86
C VAL A 4 2.94 -12.18 -21.71
N LYS A 5 2.88 -11.37 -20.65
CA LYS A 5 3.98 -10.49 -20.25
C LYS A 5 5.01 -11.29 -19.46
N TYR A 6 6.27 -10.90 -19.58
CA TYR A 6 7.38 -11.50 -18.85
C TYR A 6 8.19 -10.43 -18.14
N PHE A 7 8.73 -10.83 -16.99
CA PHE A 7 9.54 -10.03 -16.09
C PHE A 7 10.82 -10.82 -15.80
N TYR A 8 11.95 -10.14 -15.72
CA TYR A 8 13.26 -10.71 -15.46
C TYR A 8 13.86 -10.09 -14.22
N VAL A 9 14.29 -10.93 -13.28
CA VAL A 9 15.13 -10.52 -12.14
C VAL A 9 16.55 -10.92 -12.46
N TYR A 10 17.50 -10.02 -12.28
CA TYR A 10 18.89 -10.22 -12.71
C TYR A 10 19.93 -9.67 -11.73
N ILE A 11 21.15 -10.20 -11.83
CA ILE A 11 22.33 -9.74 -11.10
C ILE A 11 23.45 -9.42 -12.10
N VAL A 12 24.02 -8.22 -12.00
CA VAL A 12 25.24 -7.83 -12.73
C VAL A 12 26.41 -7.61 -11.78
N GLN A 13 27.62 -7.88 -12.24
CA GLN A 13 28.86 -7.46 -11.59
C GLN A 13 29.36 -6.16 -12.20
N CYS A 14 29.62 -5.17 -11.35
CA CYS A 14 30.22 -3.89 -11.72
C CYS A 14 31.76 -3.97 -11.73
N SER A 15 32.43 -2.96 -12.33
CA SER A 15 33.89 -2.93 -12.46
C SER A 15 34.65 -2.74 -11.13
N ASP A 16 33.98 -2.29 -10.07
CA ASP A 16 34.48 -2.31 -8.69
C ASP A 16 34.26 -3.67 -7.98
N ASN A 17 33.86 -4.69 -8.73
CA ASN A 17 33.41 -6.01 -8.28
C ASN A 17 32.17 -6.00 -7.37
N SER A 18 31.43 -4.89 -7.24
CA SER A 18 30.14 -4.89 -6.53
C SER A 18 29.04 -5.57 -7.37
N TYR A 19 28.04 -6.15 -6.70
CA TYR A 19 26.87 -6.74 -7.37
C TYR A 19 25.68 -5.79 -7.30
N TYR A 20 25.14 -5.44 -8.46
CA TYR A 20 23.86 -4.76 -8.60
C TYR A 20 22.77 -5.79 -8.94
N THR A 21 21.57 -5.58 -8.42
CA THR A 21 20.41 -6.46 -8.60
C THR A 21 19.24 -5.60 -9.04
N GLY A 22 18.52 -6.02 -10.08
CA GLY A 22 17.40 -5.26 -10.64
C GLY A 22 16.34 -6.13 -11.28
N MET A 23 15.20 -5.52 -11.59
CA MET A 23 14.08 -6.09 -12.35
C MET A 23 13.88 -5.32 -13.67
N THR A 24 13.37 -5.99 -14.71
CA THR A 24 13.10 -5.43 -16.04
C THR A 24 12.17 -6.35 -16.84
N ASN A 25 11.55 -5.86 -17.92
CA ASN A 25 10.81 -6.71 -18.86
C ASN A 25 11.73 -7.31 -19.95
N ASP A 26 12.97 -6.83 -20.04
CA ASP A 26 14.00 -7.21 -21.00
C ASP A 26 15.38 -7.06 -20.34
N VAL A 27 16.07 -8.18 -20.10
CA VAL A 27 17.35 -8.21 -19.36
C VAL A 27 18.52 -7.75 -20.22
N ASP A 28 18.59 -8.19 -21.48
CA ASP A 28 19.71 -7.90 -22.37
C ASP A 28 19.76 -6.40 -22.71
N ARG A 29 18.61 -5.81 -23.04
CA ARG A 29 18.47 -4.36 -23.19
C ARG A 29 18.94 -3.63 -21.92
N ARG A 30 18.53 -4.10 -20.73
CA ARG A 30 18.82 -3.39 -19.49
C ARG A 30 20.31 -3.45 -19.11
N VAL A 31 21.00 -4.56 -19.37
CA VAL A 31 22.44 -4.69 -19.18
C VAL A 31 23.21 -3.74 -20.11
N LEU A 32 22.73 -3.52 -21.34
CA LEU A 32 23.26 -2.50 -22.25
C LEU A 32 23.00 -1.07 -21.71
N GLU A 33 21.80 -0.77 -21.21
CA GLU A 33 21.47 0.53 -20.58
C GLU A 33 22.32 0.85 -19.33
N HIS A 34 22.79 -0.15 -18.57
CA HIS A 34 23.73 0.08 -17.47
C HIS A 34 25.16 0.43 -17.96
N ASN A 35 25.54 -0.10 -19.13
CA ASN A 35 26.83 0.15 -19.77
C ASN A 35 26.86 1.41 -20.66
N SER A 36 25.73 1.90 -21.16
CA SER A 36 25.68 3.09 -22.03
C SER A 36 26.06 4.36 -21.26
N GLU A 37 26.70 5.31 -21.94
CA GLU A 37 27.12 6.58 -21.33
C GLU A 37 25.97 7.49 -20.91
N GLU A 38 24.76 7.28 -21.42
CA GLU A 38 23.57 8.13 -21.22
C GLU A 38 23.03 8.04 -19.79
N ASN A 39 23.19 6.87 -19.15
CA ASN A 39 22.60 6.54 -17.86
C ASN A 39 23.35 7.16 -16.65
N ARG A 40 23.77 8.43 -16.77
CA ARG A 40 24.72 9.13 -15.88
C ARG A 40 24.23 9.35 -14.44
N GLY A 41 22.93 9.19 -14.18
CA GLY A 41 22.34 9.29 -12.84
C GLY A 41 22.21 7.96 -12.08
N SER A 42 22.53 6.81 -12.70
CA SER A 42 22.33 5.49 -12.08
C SER A 42 23.47 5.07 -11.13
N TYR A 43 23.16 4.16 -10.21
CA TYR A 43 24.17 3.54 -9.32
C TYR A 43 25.36 2.91 -10.07
N THR A 44 25.12 2.36 -11.25
CA THR A 44 26.15 1.73 -12.10
C THR A 44 26.94 2.74 -12.94
N ALA A 45 26.51 4.01 -13.05
CA ALA A 45 27.08 4.99 -13.97
C ALA A 45 28.60 5.18 -13.81
N ASN A 46 29.05 5.22 -12.56
CA ASN A 46 30.47 5.38 -12.19
C ASN A 46 31.17 4.04 -11.92
N LYS A 47 30.54 2.91 -12.27
CA LYS A 47 31.00 1.54 -11.98
C LYS A 47 30.95 0.63 -13.22
N ARG A 48 31.07 1.22 -14.40
CA ARG A 48 31.09 0.54 -15.70
C ARG A 48 32.49 -0.03 -16.01
N PRO A 49 32.61 -1.07 -16.87
CA PRO A 49 31.52 -1.87 -17.41
C PRO A 49 30.80 -2.69 -16.33
N VAL A 50 29.59 -3.15 -16.64
CA VAL A 50 28.87 -4.16 -15.86
C VAL A 50 28.61 -5.41 -16.71
N GLU A 51 28.71 -6.58 -16.12
CA GLU A 51 28.53 -7.89 -16.78
C GLU A 51 27.35 -8.66 -16.17
N LEU A 52 26.47 -9.23 -17.00
CA LEU A 52 25.35 -10.06 -16.55
C LEU A 52 25.86 -11.41 -16.06
N LEU A 53 25.62 -11.72 -14.79
CA LEU A 53 26.05 -12.98 -14.18
C LEU A 53 24.91 -13.97 -13.94
N TRP A 54 23.69 -13.48 -13.74
CA TRP A 54 22.52 -14.33 -13.50
C TRP A 54 21.23 -13.60 -13.86
N SER A 55 20.24 -14.35 -14.35
CA SER A 55 18.86 -13.89 -14.51
C SER A 55 17.86 -15.04 -14.44
N THR A 56 16.64 -14.76 -14.01
CA THR A 56 15.48 -15.67 -14.16
C THR A 56 14.29 -14.95 -14.79
N GLN A 57 13.41 -15.72 -15.43
CA GLN A 57 12.20 -15.23 -16.11
C GLN A 57 10.94 -15.64 -15.33
N LEU A 58 10.01 -14.70 -15.18
CA LEU A 58 8.74 -14.87 -14.46
C LEU A 58 7.59 -14.26 -15.30
N THR A 59 6.39 -14.81 -15.18
CA THR A 59 5.17 -14.30 -15.84
C THR A 59 4.34 -13.36 -14.97
N ASP A 60 4.76 -13.19 -13.72
CA ASP A 60 4.07 -12.46 -12.66
C ASP A 60 4.99 -11.35 -12.14
N PHE A 61 4.47 -10.13 -12.06
CA PHE A 61 5.24 -8.95 -11.67
C PHE A 61 5.59 -8.98 -10.18
N ASN A 62 4.64 -9.35 -9.33
CA ASN A 62 4.79 -9.32 -7.87
C ASN A 62 5.83 -10.37 -7.44
N GLN A 63 5.82 -11.56 -8.05
CA GLN A 63 6.83 -12.60 -7.84
C GLN A 63 8.23 -12.14 -8.27
N ALA A 64 8.33 -11.35 -9.35
CA ALA A 64 9.60 -10.79 -9.80
C ALA A 64 10.08 -9.66 -8.88
N GLU A 65 9.18 -8.82 -8.39
CA GLU A 65 9.52 -7.74 -7.45
C GLU A 65 9.94 -8.28 -6.08
N GLU A 66 9.22 -9.26 -5.52
CA GLU A 66 9.58 -9.92 -4.26
C GLU A 66 10.94 -10.62 -4.35
N LEU A 67 11.19 -11.36 -5.44
CA LEU A 67 12.48 -12.01 -5.67
C LEU A 67 13.62 -10.99 -5.85
N GLU A 68 13.36 -9.86 -6.51
CA GLU A 68 14.34 -8.79 -6.68
C GLU A 68 14.70 -8.11 -5.36
N LYS A 69 13.72 -7.80 -4.51
CA LYS A 69 13.90 -7.29 -3.14
C LYS A 69 14.64 -8.29 -2.26
N GLN A 70 14.25 -9.57 -2.32
CA GLN A 70 14.89 -10.65 -1.59
C GLN A 70 16.37 -10.78 -1.97
N ILE A 71 16.69 -10.83 -3.27
CA ILE A 71 18.07 -10.89 -3.75
C ILE A 71 18.81 -9.59 -3.44
N LYS A 72 18.21 -8.40 -3.56
CA LYS A 72 18.87 -7.13 -3.16
C LYS A 72 19.45 -7.23 -1.74
N GLY A 73 18.66 -7.72 -0.78
CA GLY A 73 19.05 -7.94 0.61
C GLY A 73 20.02 -9.10 0.88
N TRP A 74 20.39 -9.90 -0.12
CA TRP A 74 21.33 -11.01 0.06
C TRP A 74 22.79 -10.55 0.23
N SER A 75 23.48 -11.24 1.14
CA SER A 75 24.94 -11.11 1.30
C SER A 75 25.68 -11.56 0.05
N ARG A 76 26.92 -11.05 -0.14
CA ARG A 76 27.74 -11.34 -1.32
C ARG A 76 27.80 -12.84 -1.66
N LYS A 77 28.06 -13.69 -0.66
CA LYS A 77 28.14 -15.15 -0.81
C LYS A 77 26.84 -15.81 -1.30
N LYS A 78 25.67 -15.27 -0.94
CA LYS A 78 24.38 -15.77 -1.45
C LYS A 78 24.18 -15.39 -2.92
N LYS A 79 24.60 -14.18 -3.31
CA LYS A 79 24.60 -13.74 -4.72
C LYS A 79 25.58 -14.59 -5.56
N GLU A 80 26.78 -14.85 -5.03
CA GLU A 80 27.77 -15.74 -5.66
C GLU A 80 27.21 -17.16 -5.83
N ALA A 81 26.59 -17.74 -4.80
CA ALA A 81 26.03 -19.11 -4.87
C ALA A 81 24.85 -19.26 -5.86
N ILE A 82 24.01 -18.24 -6.07
CA ILE A 82 22.96 -18.31 -7.10
C ILE A 82 23.53 -18.08 -8.51
N ILE A 83 24.59 -17.26 -8.64
CA ILE A 83 25.33 -17.06 -9.90
C ILE A 83 26.02 -18.36 -10.34
N THR A 84 26.70 -19.07 -9.44
CA THR A 84 27.40 -20.33 -9.79
C THR A 84 26.48 -21.54 -9.88
N GLY A 85 25.21 -21.41 -9.47
CA GLY A 85 24.25 -22.52 -9.41
C GLY A 85 24.48 -23.47 -8.23
N GLU A 86 25.25 -23.07 -7.22
CA GLU A 86 25.53 -23.83 -5.99
C GLU A 86 24.34 -23.75 -5.00
N TRP A 87 23.19 -24.28 -5.40
CA TRP A 87 21.94 -24.23 -4.63
C TRP A 87 22.07 -24.78 -3.21
N ASP A 88 22.92 -25.77 -2.97
CA ASP A 88 23.13 -26.32 -1.63
C ASP A 88 23.99 -25.41 -0.75
N ALA A 89 24.98 -24.71 -1.32
CA ALA A 89 25.69 -23.63 -0.62
C ALA A 89 24.73 -22.47 -0.30
N LEU A 90 23.84 -22.11 -1.23
CA LEU A 90 22.81 -21.09 -1.02
C LEU A 90 21.85 -21.47 0.13
N LYS A 91 21.39 -22.73 0.20
CA LYS A 91 20.55 -23.23 1.31
C LYS A 91 21.27 -23.13 2.66
N VAL A 92 22.55 -23.55 2.73
CA VAL A 92 23.36 -23.45 3.96
C VAL A 92 23.53 -21.97 4.36
N LEU A 93 23.89 -21.09 3.42
CA LEU A 93 24.03 -19.66 3.67
C LEU A 93 22.69 -18.99 4.06
N ALA A 94 21.55 -19.50 3.59
CA ALA A 94 20.23 -19.08 4.04
C ALA A 94 19.99 -19.46 5.51
N ALA A 95 20.24 -20.73 5.86
CA ALA A 95 20.09 -21.24 7.22
C ALA A 95 21.01 -20.55 8.25
N CYS A 96 22.22 -20.15 7.86
CA CYS A 96 23.17 -19.48 8.77
C CYS A 96 22.69 -18.13 9.34
N ASN A 97 21.72 -17.44 8.71
CA ASN A 97 21.08 -16.26 9.30
C ASN A 97 19.92 -16.64 10.25
N ASN A 98 19.32 -17.82 10.09
CA ASN A 98 18.18 -18.29 10.87
C ASN A 98 18.62 -19.12 12.09
N ALA A 99 19.76 -18.76 12.69
CA ALA A 99 20.23 -19.32 13.97
C ALA A 99 19.39 -18.82 15.20
N SER A 100 18.18 -18.31 14.93
CA SER A 100 17.12 -18.04 15.90
C SER A 100 15.76 -18.39 15.28
N SER A 101 14.89 -19.01 16.07
CA SER A 101 13.50 -19.41 15.76
C SER A 101 13.20 -20.45 14.65
N HIS A 102 12.92 -21.68 15.11
CA HIS A 102 11.79 -22.55 14.73
C HIS A 102 11.61 -23.14 13.31
N ARG A 103 12.03 -24.42 13.21
CA ARG A 103 11.25 -25.60 12.74
C ARG A 103 10.55 -25.56 11.35
N ASN A 104 11.22 -26.22 10.40
CA ASN A 104 10.73 -27.28 9.50
C ASN A 104 9.35 -27.16 8.83
N LEU A 105 9.36 -27.15 7.50
CA LEU A 105 8.70 -28.19 6.68
C LEU A 105 9.43 -28.28 5.31
N SER A 106 9.76 -29.49 4.86
CA SER A 106 10.55 -29.74 3.64
C SER A 106 9.70 -30.36 2.52
N PRO A 107 10.09 -30.13 1.25
CA PRO A 107 9.96 -31.13 0.19
C PRO A 107 11.33 -31.61 -0.34
N GLU A 108 11.39 -32.86 -0.80
CA GLU A 108 12.59 -33.53 -1.35
C GLU A 108 12.90 -33.11 -2.81
N PRO A 109 14.16 -33.26 -3.28
CA PRO A 109 14.60 -32.79 -4.60
C PRO A 109 14.41 -33.79 -5.76
N GLY A 110 14.13 -33.28 -6.96
CA GLY A 110 14.22 -33.99 -8.25
C GLY A 110 15.54 -33.71 -8.99
N PRO A 111 16.01 -34.61 -9.88
CA PRO A 111 17.44 -34.66 -10.24
C PRO A 111 17.90 -33.72 -11.37
N PHE A 112 19.12 -33.21 -11.20
CA PHE A 112 19.92 -32.52 -12.22
C PHE A 112 20.34 -33.40 -13.40
N ARG A 113 20.66 -32.78 -14.54
CA ARG A 113 21.57 -33.33 -15.55
C ARG A 113 22.40 -32.24 -16.22
N HIS A 114 23.72 -32.29 -16.08
CA HIS A 114 24.67 -31.53 -16.89
C HIS A 114 24.91 -32.21 -18.24
N THR A 115 25.14 -31.41 -19.28
CA THR A 115 26.11 -31.68 -20.36
C THR A 115 26.62 -30.35 -20.94
N GLU A 116 27.92 -30.25 -21.21
CA GLU A 116 28.56 -29.18 -21.99
C GLU A 116 28.10 -29.25 -23.47
N ARG A 117 28.30 -28.28 -24.40
CA ARG A 117 29.61 -27.73 -24.81
C ARG A 117 29.51 -26.71 -25.99
N SER A 118 30.16 -25.54 -25.85
CA SER A 118 30.85 -24.73 -26.89
C SER A 118 30.14 -24.11 -28.13
N ARG A 119 30.59 -22.87 -28.46
CA ARG A 119 30.52 -22.12 -29.75
C ARG A 119 29.16 -21.49 -30.16
N SER A 120 29.09 -20.32 -30.83
CA SER A 120 30.06 -19.22 -31.09
C SER A 120 29.45 -18.06 -31.92
N VAL A 121 30.06 -16.85 -31.84
CA VAL A 121 30.09 -15.78 -32.89
C VAL A 121 28.86 -14.86 -33.07
N ASN A 122 29.08 -13.55 -32.79
CA ASN A 122 28.67 -12.31 -33.50
C ASN A 122 27.18 -12.02 -33.84
N GLU A 123 26.71 -10.77 -34.05
CA GLU A 123 27.13 -9.38 -33.75
C GLU A 123 25.97 -8.43 -34.14
N LYS A 124 25.86 -7.25 -33.49
CA LYS A 124 25.38 -5.95 -34.07
C LYS A 124 23.91 -5.87 -34.56
N SER A 125 23.25 -4.70 -34.62
CA SER A 125 23.56 -3.33 -34.11
C SER A 125 22.35 -2.40 -34.25
N ASN A 126 22.24 -1.42 -33.34
CA ASN A 126 21.85 0.00 -33.57
C ASN A 126 20.40 0.34 -34.01
N GLU A 127 19.66 1.16 -33.25
CA GLU A 127 19.49 2.64 -33.33
C GLU A 127 18.28 3.06 -34.22
N THR A 128 17.56 4.15 -33.98
CA THR A 128 17.55 5.16 -32.89
C THR A 128 16.34 4.91 -31.94
N ASP A 129 15.64 5.80 -31.20
CA ASP A 129 15.62 7.28 -31.05
C ASP A 129 15.04 7.72 -29.69
N ALA A 130 14.92 9.03 -29.47
CA ALA A 130 14.46 9.71 -28.25
C ALA A 130 12.92 9.92 -28.24
N THR A 131 12.24 10.38 -27.17
CA THR A 131 12.61 11.27 -26.05
C THR A 131 11.77 11.02 -24.77
N ASN A 132 12.34 11.35 -23.60
CA ASN A 132 11.65 11.77 -22.35
C ASN A 132 10.71 10.75 -21.64
N SER A 133 10.51 10.80 -20.31
CA SER A 133 11.09 11.66 -19.24
C SER A 133 10.94 11.00 -17.84
N ALA A 134 11.68 11.54 -16.86
CA ALA A 134 11.44 11.47 -15.41
C ALA A 134 11.29 10.09 -14.73
N SER A 135 12.29 9.71 -13.94
CA SER A 135 12.27 8.56 -13.03
C SER A 135 11.50 8.83 -11.73
N PHE A 136 10.72 7.85 -11.26
CA PHE A 136 10.06 7.84 -9.95
C PHE A 136 10.65 6.72 -9.05
N ASP A 137 10.71 6.94 -7.73
CA ASP A 137 11.44 6.07 -6.79
C ASP A 137 10.52 5.07 -6.07
N SER A 138 10.46 3.83 -6.59
CA SER A 138 9.46 2.81 -6.28
C SER A 138 9.84 1.95 -5.06
N ALA A 139 9.57 2.48 -3.85
CA ALA A 139 9.86 1.81 -2.58
C ALA A 139 8.61 1.61 -1.69
N GLN A 140 7.42 1.34 -2.26
CA GLN A 140 6.15 1.41 -1.52
C GLN A 140 5.07 0.36 -1.77
N ASP A 141 5.13 -0.45 -2.83
CA ASP A 141 3.96 -1.24 -3.27
C ASP A 141 3.74 -2.57 -2.50
N ASP A 142 4.49 -2.79 -1.42
CA ASP A 142 4.71 -4.10 -0.75
C ASP A 142 3.69 -4.49 0.35
N CYS A 143 2.62 -3.72 0.58
CA CYS A 143 1.77 -3.88 1.77
C CYS A 143 0.31 -4.27 1.49
N LEU A 144 -0.08 -4.44 0.22
CA LEU A 144 -1.49 -4.51 -0.16
C LEU A 144 -2.03 -5.94 -0.26
N LEU A 145 -2.95 -6.26 0.65
CA LEU A 145 -3.63 -7.55 0.75
C LEU A 145 -4.21 -8.03 -0.61
N PRO A 146 -4.21 -9.35 -0.90
CA PRO A 146 -4.66 -9.90 -2.18
C PRO A 146 -6.04 -9.43 -2.66
N SER A 147 -6.95 -9.19 -1.72
CA SER A 147 -8.31 -8.69 -1.95
C SER A 147 -8.37 -7.32 -2.65
N TRP A 148 -7.31 -6.51 -2.54
CA TRP A 148 -7.20 -5.15 -3.09
C TRP A 148 -6.33 -5.07 -4.36
N GLN A 149 -5.65 -6.16 -4.73
CA GLN A 149 -4.74 -6.23 -5.89
C GLN A 149 -5.40 -5.91 -7.25
N PRO A 150 -6.71 -6.16 -7.50
CA PRO A 150 -7.34 -5.68 -8.74
C PRO A 150 -7.59 -4.16 -8.74
N PHE A 151 -7.84 -3.57 -7.56
CA PHE A 151 -8.19 -2.16 -7.41
C PHE A 151 -6.95 -1.27 -7.44
N MET A 152 -5.98 -1.51 -6.54
CA MET A 152 -4.90 -0.55 -6.26
C MET A 152 -4.05 -0.20 -7.50
N PRO A 153 -3.48 -1.16 -8.27
CA PRO A 153 -2.71 -0.84 -9.46
C PRO A 153 -3.56 -0.15 -10.55
N SER A 154 -4.86 -0.48 -10.65
CA SER A 154 -5.75 0.15 -11.63
C SER A 154 -6.00 1.63 -11.36
N GLN A 155 -5.94 2.05 -10.08
CA GLN A 155 -6.03 3.45 -9.67
C GLN A 155 -4.67 4.16 -9.67
N MET A 156 -3.61 3.47 -9.23
CA MET A 156 -2.25 4.03 -9.21
C MET A 156 -1.71 4.31 -10.63
N ALA A 157 -2.19 3.58 -11.64
CA ALA A 157 -1.88 3.83 -13.05
C ALA A 157 -2.70 4.97 -13.70
N GLN A 158 -3.57 5.67 -12.96
CA GLN A 158 -4.37 6.77 -13.51
C GLN A 158 -3.60 8.11 -13.48
N PRO A 159 -3.75 8.98 -14.49
CA PRO A 159 -3.06 10.28 -14.53
C PRO A 159 -3.35 11.19 -13.33
N TYR A 160 -4.51 11.06 -12.67
CA TYR A 160 -4.81 11.83 -11.46
C TYR A 160 -3.91 11.41 -10.27
N TYR A 161 -3.47 10.15 -10.22
CA TYR A 161 -2.63 9.62 -9.16
C TYR A 161 -1.15 9.98 -9.38
N GLU A 162 -0.69 9.98 -10.63
CA GLU A 162 0.62 10.51 -11.02
C GLU A 162 0.77 12.00 -10.62
N ASN A 163 -0.19 12.85 -11.00
CA ASN A 163 -0.23 14.27 -10.61
C ASN A 163 -0.30 14.46 -9.07
N LEU A 164 -0.99 13.57 -8.36
CA LEU A 164 -1.05 13.56 -6.90
C LEU A 164 0.31 13.22 -6.27
N GLN A 165 1.02 12.23 -6.82
CA GLN A 165 2.34 11.84 -6.32
C GLN A 165 3.38 12.93 -6.58
N ASP A 166 3.42 13.53 -7.76
CA ASP A 166 4.28 14.69 -8.07
C ASP A 166 4.02 15.88 -7.12
N TYR A 167 2.74 16.15 -6.81
CA TYR A 167 2.38 17.16 -5.81
C TYR A 167 2.89 16.80 -4.40
N LEU A 168 2.71 15.56 -3.94
CA LEU A 168 3.21 15.13 -2.63
C LEU A 168 4.75 15.08 -2.56
N GLU A 169 5.42 14.78 -3.68
CA GLU A 169 6.88 14.83 -3.81
C GLU A 169 7.41 16.26 -3.77
N SER A 170 6.84 17.18 -4.55
CA SER A 170 7.24 18.60 -4.55
C SER A 170 7.10 19.23 -3.18
N ARG A 171 5.98 18.99 -2.47
CA ARG A 171 5.84 19.43 -1.07
C ARG A 171 6.91 18.87 -0.13
N ARG A 172 7.27 17.58 -0.25
CA ARG A 172 8.38 16.99 0.53
C ARG A 172 9.74 17.60 0.19
N LYS A 173 10.01 17.84 -1.11
CA LYS A 173 11.23 18.50 -1.63
C LYS A 173 11.33 19.96 -1.16
N GLU A 174 10.20 20.63 -0.95
CA GLU A 174 10.06 21.96 -0.34
C GLU A 174 10.14 21.95 1.20
N GLY A 175 10.33 20.79 1.83
CA GLY A 175 10.47 20.63 3.29
C GLY A 175 9.15 20.53 4.06
N ALA A 176 8.02 20.33 3.40
CA ALA A 176 6.74 20.15 4.07
C ALA A 176 6.66 18.79 4.79
N ILE A 177 6.27 18.81 6.07
CA ILE A 177 5.98 17.61 6.85
C ILE A 177 4.56 17.16 6.53
N ILE A 178 4.42 15.93 6.00
CA ILE A 178 3.15 15.34 5.59
C ILE A 178 2.79 14.19 6.54
N TYR A 179 1.52 14.11 6.95
CA TYR A 179 0.95 13.02 7.73
C TYR A 179 -0.17 12.30 6.98
N PRO A 180 -0.41 10.99 7.22
CA PRO A 180 0.43 10.10 8.03
C PRO A 180 1.79 9.83 7.37
N PRO A 181 2.72 9.09 8.03
CA PRO A 181 3.95 8.59 7.40
C PRO A 181 3.70 7.90 6.04
N LYS A 182 4.70 7.88 5.16
CA LYS A 182 4.55 7.47 3.74
C LYS A 182 4.00 6.03 3.63
N ASP A 183 4.47 5.17 4.52
CA ASP A 183 4.17 3.76 4.77
C ASP A 183 2.89 3.51 5.61
N GLU A 184 2.17 4.57 5.97
CA GLU A 184 0.92 4.52 6.73
C GLU A 184 -0.27 5.09 5.94
N ILE A 185 -0.07 5.67 4.75
CA ILE A 185 -1.13 6.27 3.92
C ILE A 185 -2.27 5.29 3.61
N PHE A 186 -1.95 4.00 3.42
CA PHE A 186 -2.91 2.97 3.04
C PHE A 186 -3.31 2.01 4.18
N LYS A 187 -3.00 2.33 5.45
CA LYS A 187 -3.19 1.42 6.59
C LYS A 187 -4.58 0.81 6.71
N ALA A 188 -5.63 1.54 6.32
CA ALA A 188 -7.01 1.02 6.27
C ALA A 188 -7.18 -0.19 5.32
N PHE A 189 -6.50 -0.17 4.16
CA PHE A 189 -6.52 -1.25 3.15
C PHE A 189 -5.63 -2.43 3.55
N GLU A 190 -4.58 -2.18 4.33
CA GLU A 190 -3.68 -3.21 4.87
C GLU A 190 -4.33 -4.01 6.01
N LEU A 191 -5.12 -3.34 6.87
CA LEU A 191 -5.79 -3.95 8.02
C LEU A 191 -7.15 -4.55 7.69
N THR A 192 -7.88 -4.00 6.70
CA THR A 192 -9.21 -4.47 6.31
C THR A 192 -9.20 -5.02 4.88
N PRO A 193 -9.15 -6.36 4.69
CA PRO A 193 -9.39 -6.98 3.39
C PRO A 193 -10.78 -6.62 2.84
N LEU A 194 -10.92 -6.44 1.52
CA LEU A 194 -12.20 -6.12 0.86
C LEU A 194 -13.29 -7.14 1.21
N ASP A 195 -12.95 -8.43 1.19
CA ASP A 195 -13.84 -9.53 1.54
C ASP A 195 -14.36 -9.43 2.98
N LYS A 196 -13.56 -8.91 3.91
CA LYS A 196 -13.91 -8.73 5.33
C LYS A 196 -14.58 -7.41 5.67
N ILE A 197 -14.76 -6.48 4.73
CA ILE A 197 -15.50 -5.24 5.01
C ILE A 197 -16.94 -5.59 5.41
N LYS A 198 -17.33 -5.12 6.60
CA LYS A 198 -18.70 -5.09 7.13
C LYS A 198 -19.22 -3.65 7.19
N VAL A 199 -18.36 -2.73 7.63
CA VAL A 199 -18.69 -1.32 7.81
C VAL A 199 -17.64 -0.44 7.14
N VAL A 200 -18.06 0.66 6.54
CA VAL A 200 -17.19 1.75 6.06
C VAL A 200 -17.51 3.00 6.87
N ILE A 201 -16.51 3.65 7.46
CA ILE A 201 -16.66 4.94 8.16
C ILE A 201 -15.82 5.99 7.43
N LEU A 202 -16.44 7.10 7.03
CA LEU A 202 -15.76 8.16 6.29
C LEU A 202 -15.39 9.35 7.19
N GLY A 203 -14.09 9.58 7.35
CA GLY A 203 -13.51 10.84 7.84
C GLY A 203 -13.23 11.84 6.70
N GLN A 204 -12.81 13.05 7.05
CA GLN A 204 -12.53 14.13 6.08
C GLN A 204 -11.07 14.04 5.59
N ASP A 205 -10.14 14.45 6.43
CA ASP A 205 -8.68 14.44 6.25
C ASP A 205 -7.98 14.01 7.56
N PRO A 206 -6.72 13.55 7.53
CA PRO A 206 -6.04 13.00 8.71
C PRO A 206 -5.72 14.08 9.75
N TYR A 207 -5.39 13.67 10.98
CA TYR A 207 -4.91 14.60 11.99
C TYR A 207 -3.54 15.21 11.61
N HIS A 208 -3.49 16.55 11.53
CA HIS A 208 -2.34 17.34 11.10
C HIS A 208 -1.28 17.61 12.20
N GLY A 209 -1.32 16.84 13.29
CA GLY A 209 -0.41 16.93 14.43
C GLY A 209 0.57 15.77 14.47
N GLU A 210 1.75 16.03 15.02
CA GLU A 210 2.84 15.07 15.12
C GLU A 210 2.46 13.83 15.92
N GLY A 211 2.77 12.65 15.38
CA GLY A 211 2.46 11.35 16.01
C GLY A 211 0.97 10.97 16.06
N GLN A 212 0.06 11.80 15.54
CA GLN A 212 -1.39 11.57 15.66
C GLN A 212 -1.92 10.58 14.61
N ALA A 213 -1.86 10.96 13.33
CA ALA A 213 -2.46 10.19 12.23
C ALA A 213 -1.60 8.99 11.80
N HIS A 214 -2.27 7.86 11.54
CA HIS A 214 -1.62 6.60 11.13
C HIS A 214 -2.44 5.79 10.10
N GLY A 215 -3.08 6.50 9.16
CA GLY A 215 -3.81 5.90 8.04
C GLY A 215 -5.27 5.50 8.29
N LEU A 216 -5.74 5.54 9.54
CA LEU A 216 -7.13 5.26 9.91
C LEU A 216 -7.88 6.55 10.23
N CYS A 217 -9.14 6.68 9.78
CA CYS A 217 -9.98 7.82 10.11
C CYS A 217 -10.40 7.82 11.59
N PHE A 218 -10.51 9.02 12.18
CA PHE A 218 -10.78 9.29 13.61
C PHE A 218 -9.78 8.72 14.64
N SER A 219 -8.97 7.72 14.29
CA SER A 219 -7.97 7.09 15.14
C SER A 219 -6.77 7.99 15.45
N VAL A 220 -6.15 7.78 16.60
CA VAL A 220 -4.81 8.30 16.94
C VAL A 220 -3.95 7.22 17.59
N ARG A 221 -2.63 7.28 17.37
CA ARG A 221 -1.70 6.30 17.97
C ARG A 221 -1.75 6.33 19.51
N GLU A 222 -1.49 5.20 20.14
CA GLU A 222 -1.46 5.04 21.61
C GLU A 222 -0.61 6.13 22.31
N GLY A 223 -1.04 6.58 23.49
CA GLY A 223 -0.45 7.69 24.23
C GLY A 223 -0.83 9.10 23.73
N ASN A 224 -1.44 9.25 22.55
CA ASN A 224 -1.98 10.53 22.11
C ASN A 224 -3.24 10.94 22.90
N LYS A 225 -3.44 12.25 23.06
CA LYS A 225 -4.67 12.81 23.61
C LYS A 225 -5.84 12.58 22.66
N ILE A 226 -6.82 11.77 23.10
CA ILE A 226 -8.06 11.47 22.35
C ILE A 226 -8.73 12.77 21.81
N PRO A 227 -8.87 12.94 20.49
CA PRO A 227 -9.44 14.15 19.88
C PRO A 227 -10.90 14.41 20.26
N PRO A 228 -11.41 15.66 20.11
CA PRO A 228 -12.81 15.99 20.39
C PRO A 228 -13.82 15.11 19.64
N SER A 229 -13.59 14.83 18.35
CA SER A 229 -14.43 13.95 17.54
C SER A 229 -14.51 12.55 18.15
N LEU A 230 -13.36 11.94 18.46
CA LEU A 230 -13.29 10.58 18.97
C LEU A 230 -13.87 10.45 20.39
N ARG A 231 -13.66 11.44 21.26
CA ARG A 231 -14.33 11.49 22.57
C ARG A 231 -15.86 11.59 22.46
N ASN A 232 -16.39 12.15 21.37
CA ASN A 232 -17.83 12.17 21.14
C ASN A 232 -18.32 10.86 20.51
N ILE A 233 -17.56 10.26 19.59
CA ILE A 233 -17.79 8.88 19.08
C ILE A 233 -17.92 7.90 20.25
N TYR A 234 -16.99 7.90 21.22
CA TYR A 234 -17.04 6.99 22.37
C TYR A 234 -18.23 7.25 23.32
N LYS A 235 -18.64 8.51 23.51
CA LYS A 235 -19.86 8.83 24.28
C LYS A 235 -21.12 8.29 23.61
N GLU A 236 -21.23 8.40 22.28
CA GLU A 236 -22.35 7.83 21.55
C GLU A 236 -22.31 6.30 21.59
N LEU A 237 -21.13 5.69 21.44
CA LEU A 237 -20.96 4.24 21.57
C LEU A 237 -21.39 3.74 22.95
N ASN A 238 -21.04 4.45 24.02
CA ASN A 238 -21.48 4.15 25.38
C ASN A 238 -23.01 4.29 25.52
N ALA A 239 -23.62 5.34 24.98
CA ALA A 239 -25.08 5.55 25.02
C ALA A 239 -25.89 4.61 24.10
N ASP A 240 -25.23 4.03 23.08
CA ASP A 240 -25.86 3.18 22.07
C ASP A 240 -25.70 1.67 22.37
N GLN A 241 -24.55 1.26 22.92
CA GLN A 241 -24.20 -0.14 23.16
C GLN A 241 -23.80 -0.47 24.61
N GLY A 242 -23.74 0.52 25.52
CA GLY A 242 -23.33 0.30 26.90
C GLY A 242 -21.85 -0.06 27.09
N ILE A 243 -21.04 0.04 26.04
CA ILE A 243 -19.60 -0.22 26.06
C ILE A 243 -18.89 0.88 26.85
N GLU A 244 -17.96 0.51 27.74
CA GLU A 244 -17.18 1.46 28.54
C GLU A 244 -16.34 2.38 27.63
N ILE A 245 -16.18 3.65 28.02
CA ILE A 245 -15.45 4.64 27.21
C ILE A 245 -13.96 4.29 27.21
N PRO A 246 -13.35 3.97 26.05
CA PRO A 246 -11.95 3.56 25.99
C PRO A 246 -10.97 4.68 26.41
N THR A 247 -9.89 4.27 27.06
CA THR A 247 -8.78 5.15 27.47
C THR A 247 -7.76 5.39 26.36
N SER A 248 -7.70 4.50 25.37
CA SER A 248 -6.92 4.66 24.15
C SER A 248 -7.70 5.45 23.08
N GLY A 249 -6.97 6.08 22.16
CA GLY A 249 -7.52 6.68 20.93
C GLY A 249 -7.34 5.81 19.68
N GLU A 250 -6.83 4.59 19.83
CA GLU A 250 -6.38 3.72 18.74
C GLU A 250 -7.53 2.78 18.29
N LEU A 251 -7.78 2.68 16.97
CA LEU A 251 -8.93 1.98 16.38
C LEU A 251 -8.57 0.77 15.50
N THR A 252 -7.32 0.27 15.52
CA THR A 252 -6.89 -0.89 14.71
C THR A 252 -7.77 -2.11 14.96
N LYS A 253 -8.19 -2.34 16.21
CA LYS A 253 -9.14 -3.42 16.55
C LYS A 253 -10.47 -3.34 15.80
N TRP A 254 -10.97 -2.15 15.45
CA TRP A 254 -12.16 -2.02 14.61
C TRP A 254 -11.85 -2.40 13.16
N ALA A 255 -10.70 -1.98 12.62
CA ALA A 255 -10.26 -2.35 11.27
C ALA A 255 -10.07 -3.88 11.12
N GLU A 256 -9.42 -4.52 12.09
CA GLU A 256 -9.27 -5.98 12.18
C GLU A 256 -10.63 -6.72 12.22
N ASN A 257 -11.65 -6.11 12.83
CA ASN A 257 -13.02 -6.64 12.92
C ASN A 257 -13.92 -6.32 11.71
N GLY A 258 -13.39 -5.69 10.65
CA GLY A 258 -14.12 -5.42 9.40
C GLY A 258 -14.64 -3.99 9.23
N VAL A 259 -14.14 -3.02 10.01
CA VAL A 259 -14.51 -1.60 9.90
C VAL A 259 -13.46 -0.84 9.10
N PHE A 260 -13.77 -0.55 7.84
CA PHE A 260 -12.88 0.19 6.95
C PHE A 260 -12.90 1.70 7.28
N LEU A 261 -11.85 2.16 7.95
CA LEU A 261 -11.70 3.52 8.49
C LEU A 261 -11.03 4.47 7.48
N LEU A 262 -11.74 4.85 6.42
CA LEU A 262 -11.22 5.67 5.32
C LEU A 262 -11.39 7.19 5.58
N ASN A 263 -10.43 8.03 5.20
CA ASN A 263 -10.62 9.48 5.07
C ASN A 263 -10.84 9.85 3.60
N THR A 264 -11.68 10.85 3.28
CA THR A 264 -11.85 11.32 1.88
C THR A 264 -10.61 12.01 1.28
N ILE A 265 -9.61 12.33 2.12
CA ILE A 265 -8.28 12.77 1.74
C ILE A 265 -7.29 11.95 2.58
N LEU A 266 -6.33 11.24 1.99
CA LEU A 266 -5.46 10.30 2.73
C LEU A 266 -4.20 10.92 3.32
N THR A 267 -3.90 12.20 3.03
CA THR A 267 -2.75 12.92 3.61
C THR A 267 -3.09 14.38 3.92
N VAL A 268 -2.33 14.99 4.84
CA VAL A 268 -2.40 16.41 5.21
C VAL A 268 -1.01 16.95 5.50
N GLU A 269 -0.79 18.24 5.29
CA GLU A 269 0.44 18.93 5.68
C GLU A 269 0.35 19.39 7.15
N GLN A 270 1.46 19.32 7.90
CA GLN A 270 1.49 19.66 9.34
C GLN A 270 0.92 21.07 9.58
N LYS A 271 -0.03 21.18 10.52
CA LYS A 271 -0.77 22.42 10.88
C LYS A 271 -1.60 23.05 9.74
N SER A 272 -1.73 22.39 8.59
CA SER A 272 -2.42 22.89 7.40
C SER A 272 -3.62 21.99 7.03
N PRO A 273 -4.70 21.97 7.82
CA PRO A 273 -5.88 21.11 7.58
C PRO A 273 -6.48 21.36 6.19
N GLY A 274 -6.85 20.28 5.51
CA GLY A 274 -7.41 20.33 4.16
C GLY A 274 -6.46 20.80 3.04
N ALA A 275 -5.15 20.99 3.29
CA ALA A 275 -4.21 21.49 2.28
C ALA A 275 -4.13 20.63 1.00
N HIS A 276 -4.33 19.32 1.13
CA HIS A 276 -4.27 18.36 0.01
C HIS A 276 -5.64 18.13 -0.67
N LYS A 277 -6.63 18.98 -0.39
CA LYS A 277 -7.95 18.98 -1.06
C LYS A 277 -7.82 19.36 -2.53
N GLY A 278 -8.54 18.64 -3.40
CA GLY A 278 -8.53 18.85 -4.84
C GLY A 278 -7.21 18.45 -5.50
N LYS A 279 -6.47 17.51 -4.91
CA LYS A 279 -5.16 17.03 -5.40
C LYS A 279 -5.19 15.63 -6.01
N GLY A 280 -6.32 14.94 -5.94
CA GLY A 280 -6.52 13.60 -6.51
C GLY A 280 -6.99 12.55 -5.49
N TRP A 281 -6.82 12.81 -4.19
CA TRP A 281 -7.29 11.88 -3.15
C TRP A 281 -8.81 11.71 -3.17
N GLU A 282 -9.58 12.77 -3.41
CA GLU A 282 -11.04 12.64 -3.48
C GLU A 282 -11.45 11.64 -4.56
N THR A 283 -10.86 11.72 -5.77
CA THR A 283 -11.06 10.76 -6.85
C THR A 283 -10.70 9.34 -6.43
N PHE A 284 -9.52 9.14 -5.84
CA PHE A 284 -9.09 7.84 -5.33
C PHE A 284 -10.08 7.23 -4.33
N THR A 285 -10.59 8.05 -3.40
CA THR A 285 -11.57 7.58 -2.40
C THR A 285 -12.96 7.35 -2.97
N ASP A 286 -13.33 8.08 -4.03
CA ASP A 286 -14.64 7.93 -4.68
C ASP A 286 -14.66 6.68 -5.56
N GLU A 287 -13.56 6.38 -6.24
CA GLU A 287 -13.34 5.08 -6.87
C GLU A 287 -13.27 3.95 -5.83
N THR A 288 -12.69 4.17 -4.65
CA THR A 288 -12.69 3.18 -3.56
C THR A 288 -14.10 2.85 -3.09
N ILE A 289 -14.94 3.88 -2.86
CA ILE A 289 -16.32 3.72 -2.39
C ILE A 289 -17.18 3.03 -3.46
N GLN A 290 -17.07 3.45 -4.72
CA GLN A 290 -17.72 2.78 -5.85
C GLN A 290 -17.26 1.32 -5.99
N TYR A 291 -15.96 1.03 -5.82
CA TYR A 291 -15.42 -0.32 -5.93
C TYR A 291 -15.96 -1.25 -4.85
N ILE A 292 -16.01 -0.81 -3.59
CA ILE A 292 -16.67 -1.54 -2.49
C ILE A 292 -18.16 -1.72 -2.81
N SER A 293 -18.84 -0.65 -3.20
CA SER A 293 -20.29 -0.70 -3.50
C SER A 293 -20.62 -1.63 -4.68
N GLY A 294 -19.72 -1.76 -5.66
CA GLY A 294 -19.84 -2.69 -6.79
C GLY A 294 -19.61 -4.16 -6.40
N HIS A 295 -18.53 -4.44 -5.67
CA HIS A 295 -18.03 -5.82 -5.45
C HIS A 295 -18.52 -6.48 -4.15
N LYS A 296 -19.24 -5.75 -3.29
CA LYS A 296 -19.81 -6.26 -2.03
C LYS A 296 -21.33 -6.11 -1.99
N GLU A 297 -21.91 -6.76 -0.98
CA GLU A 297 -23.30 -6.68 -0.54
C GLU A 297 -23.32 -6.68 1.00
N ASN A 298 -24.44 -6.28 1.62
CA ASN A 298 -24.63 -6.18 3.07
C ASN A 298 -23.54 -5.37 3.80
N VAL A 299 -23.08 -4.25 3.21
CA VAL A 299 -22.14 -3.31 3.84
C VAL A 299 -22.90 -2.13 4.44
N VAL A 300 -22.47 -1.67 5.62
CA VAL A 300 -22.98 -0.45 6.26
C VAL A 300 -22.04 0.72 5.99
N PHE A 301 -22.53 1.79 5.38
CA PHE A 301 -21.77 3.03 5.17
C PHE A 301 -22.20 4.09 6.19
N ILE A 302 -21.29 4.42 7.11
CA ILE A 302 -21.51 5.42 8.16
C ILE A 302 -20.95 6.76 7.68
N LEU A 303 -21.86 7.68 7.37
CA LEU A 303 -21.56 8.97 6.77
C LEU A 303 -21.78 10.10 7.79
N TRP A 304 -20.69 10.61 8.36
CA TRP A 304 -20.75 11.66 9.38
C TRP A 304 -20.41 13.05 8.84
N GLY A 305 -21.44 13.86 8.61
CA GLY A 305 -21.35 15.25 8.20
C GLY A 305 -21.31 15.48 6.69
N ALA A 306 -21.40 16.76 6.29
CA ALA A 306 -21.68 17.16 4.90
C ALA A 306 -20.60 16.80 3.86
N PHE A 307 -19.39 16.39 4.28
CA PHE A 307 -18.38 15.85 3.37
C PHE A 307 -18.65 14.37 3.06
N ALA A 308 -18.90 13.55 4.09
CA ALA A 308 -19.27 12.15 3.93
C ALA A 308 -20.65 11.98 3.26
N HIS A 309 -21.64 12.82 3.60
CA HIS A 309 -22.97 12.78 2.96
C HIS A 309 -22.92 12.95 1.44
N LYS A 310 -21.93 13.64 0.87
CA LYS A 310 -21.77 13.78 -0.59
C LYS A 310 -21.35 12.49 -1.30
N LYS A 311 -20.93 11.48 -0.54
CA LYS A 311 -20.52 10.16 -1.06
C LYS A 311 -21.67 9.17 -1.14
N GLU A 312 -22.86 9.57 -0.68
CA GLU A 312 -24.12 8.82 -0.79
C GLU A 312 -24.42 8.38 -2.23
N SER A 313 -24.23 9.26 -3.21
CA SER A 313 -24.47 8.95 -4.63
C SER A 313 -23.45 7.99 -5.26
N LEU A 314 -22.50 7.46 -4.49
CA LEU A 314 -21.53 6.44 -4.90
C LEU A 314 -21.86 5.05 -4.34
N ILE A 315 -22.95 4.93 -3.57
CA ILE A 315 -23.34 3.75 -2.81
C ILE A 315 -24.71 3.27 -3.31
N ASP A 316 -24.80 1.96 -3.57
CA ASP A 316 -26.05 1.31 -3.97
C ASP A 316 -26.92 1.02 -2.73
N GLU A 317 -27.85 1.93 -2.42
CA GLU A 317 -28.83 1.78 -1.33
C GLU A 317 -29.74 0.54 -1.46
N THR A 318 -29.76 -0.16 -2.60
CA THR A 318 -30.49 -1.43 -2.74
C THR A 318 -29.72 -2.63 -2.17
N LYS A 319 -28.41 -2.50 -1.98
CA LYS A 319 -27.49 -3.55 -1.46
C LYS A 319 -26.87 -3.22 -0.11
N HIS A 320 -26.94 -1.96 0.32
CA HIS A 320 -26.15 -1.39 1.42
C HIS A 320 -26.97 -0.47 2.32
N LEU A 321 -26.65 -0.43 3.62
CA LEU A 321 -27.28 0.48 4.57
C LEU A 321 -26.47 1.76 4.74
N ILE A 322 -27.05 2.92 4.44
CA ILE A 322 -26.43 4.22 4.70
C ILE A 322 -26.93 4.80 6.03
N LEU A 323 -25.99 5.08 6.95
CA LEU A 323 -26.27 5.69 8.25
C LEU A 323 -25.70 7.12 8.31
N LYS A 324 -26.57 8.11 8.12
CA LYS A 324 -26.22 9.54 8.13
C LYS A 324 -26.40 10.20 9.49
N ALA A 325 -25.42 10.98 9.91
CA ALA A 325 -25.51 11.89 11.07
C ALA A 325 -24.62 13.12 10.87
N PRO A 326 -24.76 14.21 11.65
CA PRO A 326 -23.75 15.27 11.71
C PRO A 326 -22.36 14.74 12.06
N HIS A 327 -21.33 15.52 11.75
CA HIS A 327 -19.96 15.18 12.15
C HIS A 327 -19.83 15.15 13.70
N PRO A 328 -19.03 14.25 14.32
CA PRO A 328 -19.00 14.09 15.78
C PRO A 328 -18.46 15.32 16.54
N ALA A 329 -17.77 16.23 15.84
CA ALA A 329 -17.31 17.51 16.36
C ALA A 329 -18.14 18.73 15.89
N ALA A 330 -19.31 18.53 15.28
CA ALA A 330 -20.22 19.63 14.97
C ALA A 330 -20.87 20.17 16.26
N GLU A 331 -20.76 21.48 16.50
CA GLU A 331 -21.38 22.13 17.65
C GLU A 331 -22.90 22.23 17.48
N VAL A 332 -23.66 21.50 18.28
CA VAL A 332 -25.13 21.61 18.35
C VAL A 332 -25.58 21.52 19.81
N TYR A 333 -26.28 22.55 20.25
CA TYR A 333 -26.83 22.70 21.61
C TYR A 333 -28.27 22.17 21.70
N ALA A 334 -28.79 22.04 22.93
CA ALA A 334 -30.22 21.80 23.15
C ALA A 334 -31.04 22.94 22.51
N GLY A 335 -31.94 22.61 21.59
CA GLY A 335 -32.67 23.59 20.76
C GLY A 335 -33.27 23.00 19.48
N GLY A 336 -32.68 21.91 18.95
CA GLY A 336 -33.42 20.95 18.13
C GLY A 336 -33.37 21.13 16.61
N LYS A 337 -32.18 20.93 16.00
CA LYS A 337 -32.09 20.08 14.80
C LYS A 337 -30.69 19.49 14.60
N ALA A 338 -30.68 18.24 14.12
CA ALA A 338 -29.50 17.46 13.73
C ALA A 338 -28.35 17.45 14.77
N CYS A 339 -28.37 16.53 15.73
CA CYS A 339 -27.23 16.23 16.59
C CYS A 339 -26.55 14.92 16.16
N PHE A 340 -25.25 14.75 16.46
CA PHE A 340 -24.57 13.46 16.36
C PHE A 340 -25.04 12.48 17.44
N PHE A 341 -25.33 12.98 18.65
CA PHE A 341 -25.78 12.16 19.77
C PHE A 341 -27.21 11.66 19.59
N GLY A 342 -27.47 10.41 19.98
CA GLY A 342 -28.73 9.70 19.75
C GLY A 342 -28.93 9.26 18.30
N SER A 343 -27.92 9.39 17.42
CA SER A 343 -27.97 8.88 16.05
C SER A 343 -27.88 7.35 15.99
N LYS A 344 -27.33 6.71 17.04
CA LYS A 344 -27.27 5.26 17.26
C LYS A 344 -26.69 4.46 16.08
N PRO A 345 -25.48 4.78 15.59
CA PRO A 345 -24.95 4.17 14.38
C PRO A 345 -24.46 2.73 14.61
N PHE A 346 -23.97 2.40 15.81
CA PHE A 346 -23.33 1.12 16.11
C PHE A 346 -24.36 0.00 16.30
N SER A 347 -25.45 0.30 17.03
CA SER A 347 -26.57 -0.63 17.20
C SER A 347 -27.32 -0.88 15.88
N LYS A 348 -27.48 0.16 15.05
CA LYS A 348 -28.09 0.03 13.71
C LYS A 348 -27.23 -0.80 12.76
N ALA A 349 -25.92 -0.59 12.75
CA ALA A 349 -25.01 -1.43 11.97
C ALA A 349 -25.10 -2.90 12.42
N ASN A 350 -25.01 -3.16 13.73
CA ASN A 350 -25.14 -4.50 14.33
C ASN A 350 -26.58 -5.09 14.34
N ALA A 351 -27.55 -4.39 13.74
CA ALA A 351 -28.90 -4.88 13.48
C ALA A 351 -29.18 -5.17 11.99
N PHE A 352 -28.28 -4.75 11.09
CA PHE A 352 -28.34 -4.99 9.65
C PHE A 352 -27.36 -6.10 9.21
N LEU A 353 -26.17 -6.13 9.81
CA LEU A 353 -25.14 -7.12 9.52
C LEU A 353 -25.50 -8.53 10.03
N ASP A 354 -25.26 -9.54 9.20
CA ASP A 354 -25.34 -10.96 9.58
C ASP A 354 -24.30 -11.31 10.66
N GLU A 355 -23.05 -10.87 10.44
CA GLU A 355 -21.96 -11.02 11.38
C GLU A 355 -21.62 -9.65 11.99
N LYS A 356 -21.87 -9.51 13.30
CA LYS A 356 -21.72 -8.23 14.01
C LYS A 356 -20.25 -7.80 14.11
N VAL A 357 -20.05 -6.50 14.26
CA VAL A 357 -18.77 -5.91 14.67
C VAL A 357 -18.72 -5.88 16.20
N ASP A 358 -17.60 -6.33 16.78
CA ASP A 358 -17.28 -5.99 18.16
C ASP A 358 -16.68 -4.58 18.20
N TRP A 359 -17.41 -3.65 18.82
CA TRP A 359 -17.01 -2.24 18.92
C TRP A 359 -16.15 -1.94 20.15
N ARG A 360 -15.79 -2.96 20.95
CA ARG A 360 -14.87 -2.80 22.09
C ARG A 360 -13.44 -2.52 21.60
N LEU A 361 -12.67 -1.82 22.44
CA LEU A 361 -11.24 -1.54 22.28
C LEU A 361 -10.46 -2.03 23.50
#